data_AF-A0A074WV92-F1
#
_entry.id   AF-A0A074WV92-F1
#
_cell.length_a   1.000
_cell.length_b   1.000
_cell.length_c   1.000
_cell.angle_alpha   90.00
_cell.angle_beta   90.00
_cell.angle_gamma   90.00
#
_symmetry.space_group_name_H-M   'P 1'
#
loop_
_entity.id
_entity.type
_entity.pdbx_description
1 polymer ?
#
loop_
_entity_poly.entity_id
_entity_poly.type
_entity_poly.pdbx_seq_one_letter_code
_entity_poly.pdbx_strand_id
1 'polypeptide(L)'
;MSTPTTNKRRRIESPVHYGPYDTEDLPQNRDLADQSWTRHESSPTEAQITAIVDKLDESEVRKFMTKPIEDMDESDVWELLINTAVSNELVYIDLNLDIEMHVQEVDYIINEQYAGLSERRQYDKAGEAAELVETEIAKIARRVTKKSRYTTKLSAILGLCRIGSVVARAGSSVGAEVRNQIGNDDILVRTMLSIADLMTIEEKAALNNDDTKALTAFDRERKDHAIFHNFNKILDAFKSSFRLTY
;
A
#
# COMPACT_ATOMS: atom_id res chain seq x y z
N MET A 1 63.14 -38.63 9.46
CA MET A 1 61.95 -38.65 8.57
C MET A 1 60.73 -38.52 9.49
N SER A 2 60.21 -37.29 9.68
CA SER A 2 59.05 -36.71 8.96
C SER A 2 57.75 -37.46 9.30
N THR A 3 56.65 -36.94 9.86
CA THR A 3 56.11 -35.62 10.24
C THR A 3 54.84 -35.91 11.08
N PRO A 4 54.41 -35.06 12.04
CA PRO A 4 53.07 -35.16 12.63
C PRO A 4 52.02 -34.46 11.75
N THR A 5 50.92 -35.14 11.44
CA THR A 5 49.80 -34.60 10.67
C THR A 5 48.89 -33.74 11.54
N THR A 6 48.89 -32.43 11.25
CA THR A 6 47.95 -31.41 11.72
C THR A 6 46.89 -31.18 10.66
N ASN A 7 45.60 -31.21 11.02
CA ASN A 7 44.54 -30.49 10.29
C ASN A 7 43.37 -30.21 11.25
N LYS A 8 43.38 -29.04 11.92
CA LYS A 8 42.77 -27.77 11.50
C LYS A 8 41.24 -27.86 11.32
N ARG A 9 40.54 -27.66 12.44
CA ARG A 9 39.19 -27.09 12.45
C ARG A 9 39.24 -25.75 11.72
N ARG A 10 38.46 -25.60 10.64
CA ARG A 10 38.30 -24.32 9.95
C ARG A 10 37.68 -23.32 10.93
N ARG A 11 38.47 -22.30 11.27
CA ARG A 11 38.02 -21.08 11.94
C ARG A 11 37.09 -20.37 10.98
N ILE A 12 35.84 -20.19 11.38
CA ILE A 12 34.91 -19.27 10.70
C ILE A 12 35.48 -17.88 10.94
N GLU A 13 35.90 -17.21 9.87
CA GLU A 13 36.34 -15.82 9.91
C GLU A 13 35.13 -14.93 10.17
N SER A 14 35.22 -14.07 11.19
CA SER A 14 34.21 -13.06 11.49
C SER A 14 34.15 -12.01 10.37
N PRO A 15 32.97 -11.58 9.90
CA PRO A 15 32.92 -10.50 8.90
C PRO A 15 33.26 -9.14 9.54
N VAL A 16 34.34 -8.57 9.03
CA VAL A 16 34.65 -7.14 8.78
C VAL A 16 34.23 -6.12 9.84
N HIS A 17 35.23 -5.66 10.59
CA HIS A 17 35.18 -4.45 11.42
C HIS A 17 35.30 -3.22 10.50
N TYR A 18 34.21 -2.51 10.24
CA TYR A 18 34.29 -1.17 9.65
C TYR A 18 34.66 -0.17 10.75
N GLY A 19 35.76 0.55 10.52
CA GLY A 19 36.23 1.64 11.37
C GLY A 19 35.33 2.88 11.30
N PRO A 20 35.62 3.90 12.12
CA PRO A 20 34.74 5.04 12.32
C PRO A 20 34.74 5.92 11.06
N TYR A 21 33.56 6.17 10.49
CA TYR A 21 33.42 7.20 9.46
C TYR A 21 33.31 8.57 10.13
N ASP A 22 34.21 9.46 9.69
CA ASP A 22 34.24 10.87 10.01
C ASP A 22 32.89 11.54 9.68
N THR A 23 32.40 12.29 10.65
CA THR A 23 31.26 13.21 10.54
C THR A 23 31.67 14.43 9.73
N GLU A 24 31.26 14.52 8.47
CA GLU A 24 31.23 15.78 7.72
C GLU A 24 29.88 15.98 7.00
N ASP A 25 29.20 17.05 7.41
CA ASP A 25 28.23 17.90 6.72
C ASP A 25 27.13 17.26 5.87
N LEU A 26 26.01 16.94 6.54
CA LEU A 26 24.69 16.96 5.93
C LEU A 26 24.00 18.32 6.21
N PRO A 27 23.46 19.02 5.19
CA PRO A 27 22.80 20.30 5.39
C PRO A 27 21.52 20.10 6.22
N GLN A 28 21.44 20.84 7.33
CA GLN A 28 20.25 20.95 8.17
C GLN A 28 19.12 21.63 7.39
N ASN A 29 18.24 20.84 6.78
CA ASN A 29 16.98 21.35 6.25
C ASN A 29 15.94 21.42 7.38
N ARG A 30 16.16 22.35 8.31
CA ARG A 30 15.18 22.74 9.33
C ARG A 30 14.27 23.79 8.73
N ASP A 31 13.30 23.40 7.89
CA ASP A 31 12.23 24.31 7.44
C ASP A 31 10.95 23.59 6.95
N LEU A 32 10.73 22.32 7.29
CA LEU A 32 9.49 21.60 6.93
C LEU A 32 8.51 21.39 8.11
N ALA A 33 8.77 22.00 9.27
CA ALA A 33 8.00 21.76 10.49
C ALA A 33 6.75 22.65 10.66
N ASP A 34 6.37 23.46 9.66
CA ASP A 34 5.28 24.45 9.82
C ASP A 34 4.21 24.42 8.71
N GLN A 35 3.84 23.21 8.28
CA GLN A 35 2.56 22.99 7.61
C GLN A 35 1.67 22.18 8.55
N SER A 36 1.01 22.87 9.48
CA SER A 36 -0.18 22.31 10.12
C SER A 36 -1.21 22.11 9.02
N TRP A 37 -1.28 20.88 8.50
CA TRP A 37 -2.27 20.52 7.50
C TRP A 37 -3.65 20.65 8.13
N THR A 38 -4.38 21.68 7.73
CA THR A 38 -5.81 21.78 7.97
C THR A 38 -6.46 20.54 7.36
N ARG A 39 -6.83 19.61 8.25
CA ARG A 39 -7.69 18.45 8.02
C ARG A 39 -8.96 18.93 7.31
N HIS A 40 -8.96 18.95 5.98
CA HIS A 40 -10.17 19.17 5.20
C HIS A 40 -10.95 17.86 5.11
N GLU A 41 -11.34 17.34 6.27
CA GLU A 41 -12.48 16.43 6.39
C GLU A 41 -13.72 17.26 6.09
N SER A 42 -14.24 17.14 4.87
CA SER A 42 -15.64 17.51 4.67
C SER A 42 -16.46 16.39 5.29
N SER A 43 -16.80 16.52 6.58
CA SER A 43 -17.73 15.60 7.23
C SER A 43 -18.99 15.49 6.36
N PRO A 44 -19.53 14.28 6.16
CA PRO A 44 -20.72 14.06 5.34
C PRO A 44 -21.88 14.90 5.87
N THR A 45 -22.69 15.40 4.94
CA THR A 45 -23.91 16.12 5.30
C THR A 45 -24.94 15.13 5.88
N GLU A 46 -25.77 15.60 6.81
CA GLU A 46 -26.89 14.83 7.39
C GLU A 46 -27.78 14.17 6.33
N ALA A 47 -27.94 14.83 5.17
CA ALA A 47 -28.69 14.32 4.03
C ALA A 47 -28.03 13.08 3.37
N GLN A 48 -26.70 13.01 3.32
CA GLN A 48 -25.97 11.86 2.80
C GLN A 48 -26.07 10.66 3.75
N ILE A 49 -25.99 10.90 5.06
CA ILE A 49 -26.15 9.87 6.09
C ILE A 49 -27.57 9.28 6.03
N THR A 50 -28.58 10.14 5.99
CA THR A 50 -29.99 9.72 5.92
C THR A 50 -30.28 8.90 4.66
N ALA A 51 -29.75 9.33 3.51
CA ALA A 51 -29.94 8.60 2.24
C ALA A 51 -29.27 7.21 2.20
N ILE A 52 -28.23 6.98 3.02
CA ILE A 52 -27.62 5.66 3.20
C ILE A 52 -28.49 4.82 4.13
N VAL A 53 -28.88 5.37 5.28
CA VAL A 53 -29.68 4.68 6.30
C VAL A 53 -31.03 4.23 5.74
N ASP A 54 -31.70 5.08 4.96
CA ASP A 54 -33.01 4.78 4.36
C ASP A 54 -32.98 3.62 3.35
N LYS A 55 -31.79 3.22 2.89
CA LYS A 55 -31.61 2.11 1.95
C LYS A 55 -31.17 0.81 2.60
N LEU A 56 -30.77 0.83 3.87
CA LEU A 56 -30.37 -0.35 4.62
C LEU A 56 -31.60 -1.14 5.07
N ASP A 57 -31.53 -2.46 5.03
CA ASP A 57 -32.59 -3.30 5.60
C ASP A 57 -32.48 -3.42 7.13
N GLU A 58 -33.55 -3.89 7.77
CA GLU A 58 -33.62 -3.98 9.23
C GLU A 58 -32.55 -4.91 9.84
N SER A 59 -32.08 -5.91 9.09
CA SER A 59 -31.02 -6.81 9.53
C SER A 59 -29.64 -6.14 9.46
N GLU A 60 -29.44 -5.28 8.47
CA GLU A 60 -28.23 -4.49 8.29
C GLU A 60 -28.14 -3.43 9.38
N VAL A 61 -29.22 -2.67 9.63
CA VAL A 61 -29.34 -1.71 10.74
C VAL A 61 -29.02 -2.37 12.09
N ARG A 62 -29.47 -3.61 12.34
CA ARG A 62 -29.15 -4.35 13.57
C ARG A 62 -27.68 -4.72 13.73
N LYS A 63 -26.93 -4.95 12.64
CA LYS A 63 -25.47 -5.17 12.71
C LYS A 63 -24.72 -3.90 13.16
N PHE A 64 -25.26 -2.71 12.88
CA PHE A 64 -24.70 -1.45 13.39
C PHE A 64 -24.93 -1.29 14.89
N MET A 65 -26.15 -1.58 15.35
CA MET A 65 -26.56 -1.39 16.75
C MET A 65 -25.97 -2.43 17.72
N THR A 66 -25.29 -3.45 17.21
CA THR A 66 -24.70 -4.54 18.02
C THR A 66 -23.18 -4.42 18.20
N LYS A 67 -22.51 -3.48 17.54
CA LYS A 67 -21.13 -3.13 17.88
C LYS A 67 -21.10 -2.21 19.11
N PRO A 68 -20.11 -2.31 20.00
CA PRO A 68 -20.05 -1.46 21.19
C PRO A 68 -19.92 0.01 20.76
N ILE A 69 -21.00 0.77 20.92
CA ILE A 69 -21.08 2.20 20.58
C ILE A 69 -20.18 3.03 21.52
N GLU A 70 -19.76 2.47 22.65
CA GLU A 70 -19.01 3.19 23.70
C GLU A 70 -17.57 3.57 23.31
N ASP A 71 -17.00 3.00 22.23
CA ASP A 71 -15.61 3.25 21.80
C ASP A 71 -15.46 3.75 20.34
N MET A 72 -16.54 3.97 19.58
CA MET A 72 -16.44 4.40 18.17
C MET A 72 -16.54 5.92 18.06
N ASP A 73 -15.55 6.56 17.44
CA ASP A 73 -15.65 7.98 17.10
C ASP A 73 -16.54 8.21 15.86
N GLU A 74 -16.87 9.47 15.58
CA GLU A 74 -17.75 9.84 14.46
C GLU A 74 -17.18 9.37 13.10
N SER A 75 -15.85 9.29 12.97
CA SER A 75 -15.17 8.80 11.77
C SER A 75 -15.31 7.28 11.62
N ASP A 76 -15.18 6.53 12.71
CA ASP A 76 -15.34 5.07 12.73
C ASP A 76 -16.77 4.65 12.36
N VAL A 77 -17.77 5.36 12.91
CA VAL A 77 -19.18 5.16 12.58
C VAL A 77 -19.43 5.46 11.10
N TRP A 78 -18.82 6.52 10.58
CA TRP A 78 -18.96 6.89 9.19
C TRP A 78 -18.28 5.90 8.23
N GLU A 79 -17.05 5.48 8.53
CA GLU A 79 -16.35 4.47 7.75
C GLU A 79 -17.12 3.14 7.74
N LEU A 80 -17.75 2.78 8.87
CA LEU A 80 -18.62 1.60 8.93
C LEU A 80 -19.90 1.74 8.09
N LEU A 81 -20.56 2.90 8.14
CA LEU A 81 -21.75 3.22 7.33
C LEU A 81 -21.43 3.18 5.84
N ILE A 82 -20.34 3.83 5.42
CA ILE A 82 -19.85 3.76 4.05
C ILE A 82 -19.55 2.33 3.67
N ASN A 83 -18.71 1.62 4.42
CA ASN A 83 -18.28 0.27 4.06
C ASN A 83 -19.47 -0.68 3.90
N THR A 84 -20.50 -0.50 4.72
CA THR A 84 -21.74 -1.30 4.62
C THR A 84 -22.59 -0.88 3.43
N ALA A 85 -22.80 0.42 3.20
CA ALA A 85 -23.52 0.93 2.04
C ALA A 85 -22.87 0.53 0.71
N VAL A 86 -21.54 0.48 0.70
CA VAL A 86 -20.67 0.08 -0.39
C VAL A 86 -20.72 -1.44 -0.59
N SER A 87 -20.63 -2.22 0.49
CA SER A 87 -20.72 -3.70 0.46
C SER A 87 -22.09 -4.20 0.00
N ASN A 88 -23.16 -3.47 0.34
CA ASN A 88 -24.53 -3.78 -0.06
C ASN A 88 -24.94 -3.09 -1.38
N GLU A 89 -23.99 -2.43 -2.03
CA GLU A 89 -24.17 -1.73 -3.29
C GLU A 89 -25.30 -0.67 -3.30
N LEU A 90 -25.67 -0.11 -2.15
CA LEU A 90 -26.86 0.73 -1.97
C LEU A 90 -26.70 2.15 -2.53
N VAL A 91 -25.45 2.60 -2.74
CA VAL A 91 -25.17 3.96 -3.17
C VAL A 91 -24.00 4.01 -4.17
N TYR A 92 -24.12 4.89 -5.17
CA TYR A 92 -23.05 5.26 -6.10
C TYR A 92 -22.23 6.40 -5.48
N ILE A 93 -21.47 6.11 -4.42
CA ILE A 93 -20.65 7.12 -3.74
C ILE A 93 -19.29 7.11 -4.40
N ASP A 94 -18.93 8.23 -5.01
CA ASP A 94 -17.53 8.53 -5.31
C ASP A 94 -16.88 8.88 -3.98
N LEU A 95 -16.45 7.84 -3.25
CA LEU A 95 -15.63 8.05 -2.08
C LEU A 95 -14.36 8.70 -2.59
N ASN A 96 -14.05 9.91 -2.13
CA ASN A 96 -12.72 10.47 -2.27
C ASN A 96 -11.77 9.50 -1.59
N LEU A 97 -11.24 8.58 -2.40
CA LEU A 97 -10.20 7.67 -1.98
C LEU A 97 -8.95 8.52 -1.95
N ASP A 98 -8.55 8.93 -0.74
CA ASP A 98 -7.27 9.61 -0.55
C ASP A 98 -6.14 8.58 -0.66
N ILE A 99 -5.89 8.15 -1.89
CA ILE A 99 -4.84 7.19 -2.23
C ILE A 99 -3.49 7.76 -1.85
N GLU A 100 -3.32 9.08 -1.96
CA GLU A 100 -2.05 9.73 -1.68
C GLU A 100 -1.70 9.60 -0.21
N MET A 101 -2.67 9.79 0.69
CA MET A 101 -2.49 9.53 2.12
C MET A 101 -1.97 8.10 2.38
N HIS A 102 -2.53 7.08 1.72
CA HIS A 102 -2.08 5.69 1.89
C HIS A 102 -0.68 5.44 1.32
N VAL A 103 -0.31 6.08 0.20
CA VAL A 103 1.04 5.99 -0.37
C VAL A 103 2.06 6.64 0.57
N GLN A 104 1.73 7.80 1.12
CA GLN A 104 2.57 8.54 2.07
C GLN A 104 2.73 7.77 3.39
N GLU A 105 1.66 7.15 3.89
CA GLU A 105 1.72 6.34 5.09
C GLU A 105 2.66 5.13 4.90
N VAL A 106 2.59 4.44 3.76
CA VAL A 106 3.53 3.35 3.45
C VAL A 106 4.98 3.84 3.37
N ASP A 107 5.21 5.02 2.79
CA ASP A 107 6.54 5.64 2.73
C ASP A 107 7.06 5.95 4.15
N TYR A 108 6.21 6.52 5.01
CA TYR A 108 6.52 6.78 6.41
C TYR A 108 6.86 5.50 7.19
N ILE A 109 6.02 4.46 7.09
CA ILE A 109 6.23 3.17 7.76
C ILE A 109 7.60 2.58 7.41
N ILE A 110 7.96 2.63 6.12
CA ILE A 110 9.18 2.00 5.59
C ILE A 110 10.43 2.83 5.89
N ASN A 111 10.35 4.15 5.74
CA ASN A 111 11.53 5.02 5.70
C ASN A 111 11.73 5.83 6.99
N GLU A 112 10.69 6.11 7.77
CA GLU A 112 10.76 7.09 8.86
C GLU A 112 10.39 6.51 10.23
N GLN A 113 9.30 5.74 10.34
CA GLN A 113 8.70 5.33 11.61
C GLN A 113 9.69 4.67 12.58
N TYR A 114 10.66 3.92 12.05
CA TYR A 114 11.65 3.20 12.83
C TYR A 114 13.10 3.67 12.59
N ALA A 115 13.30 4.78 11.85
CA ALA A 115 14.63 5.24 11.43
C ALA A 115 15.55 5.58 12.63
N GLY A 116 14.98 6.02 13.75
CA GLY A 116 15.71 6.34 14.98
C GLY A 116 16.15 5.11 15.81
N LEU A 117 15.75 3.89 15.42
CA LEU A 117 16.13 2.67 16.10
C LEU A 117 17.48 2.13 15.59
N SER A 118 18.19 1.36 16.41
CA SER A 118 19.35 0.61 15.95
C SER A 118 18.96 -0.45 14.92
N GLU A 119 19.87 -0.82 14.01
CA GLU A 119 19.60 -1.80 12.95
C GLU A 119 18.99 -3.10 13.46
N ARG A 120 19.49 -3.63 14.58
CA ARG A 120 18.92 -4.83 15.22
C ARG A 120 17.45 -4.62 15.61
N ARG A 121 17.11 -3.48 16.20
CA ARG A 121 15.73 -3.16 16.59
C ARG A 121 14.86 -2.86 15.39
N GLN A 122 15.42 -2.27 14.34
CA GLN A 122 14.74 -2.10 13.05
C GLN A 122 14.37 -3.46 12.46
N TYR A 123 15.30 -4.42 12.46
CA TYR A 123 15.03 -5.78 12.01
C TYR A 123 13.91 -6.44 12.83
N ASP A 124 13.93 -6.30 14.16
CA ASP A 124 12.87 -6.81 15.04
C ASP A 124 11.49 -6.17 14.77
N LYS A 125 11.45 -4.95 14.18
CA LYS A 125 10.24 -4.21 13.81
C LYS A 125 9.80 -4.39 12.37
N ALA A 126 10.59 -5.04 11.52
CA ALA A 126 10.29 -5.15 10.10
C ALA A 126 9.02 -5.96 9.80
N GLY A 127 8.72 -6.99 10.60
CA GLY A 127 7.47 -7.74 10.47
C GLY A 127 6.23 -6.89 10.77
N GLU A 128 6.29 -6.07 11.83
CA GLU A 128 5.23 -5.10 12.17
C GLU A 128 5.04 -4.08 11.03
N ALA A 129 6.15 -3.58 10.47
CA ALA A 129 6.11 -2.67 9.33
C ALA A 129 5.45 -3.32 8.09
N ALA A 130 5.74 -4.59 7.81
CA ALA A 130 5.12 -5.33 6.72
C ALA A 130 3.59 -5.45 6.94
N GLU A 131 3.14 -5.83 8.14
CA GLU A 131 1.72 -5.91 8.48
C GLU A 131 0.98 -4.56 8.32
N LEU A 132 1.64 -3.45 8.66
CA LEU A 132 1.09 -2.11 8.44
C LEU A 132 0.95 -1.78 6.95
N VAL A 133 1.95 -2.13 6.12
CA VAL A 133 1.83 -1.96 4.65
C VAL A 133 0.69 -2.79 4.07
N GLU A 134 0.51 -4.03 4.51
CA GLU A 134 -0.63 -4.87 4.10
C GLU A 134 -1.96 -4.22 4.50
N THR A 135 -2.01 -3.62 5.69
CA THR A 135 -3.19 -2.91 6.18
C THR A 135 -3.55 -1.73 5.27
N GLU A 136 -2.58 -0.93 4.84
CA GLU A 136 -2.81 0.19 3.91
C GLU A 136 -3.29 -0.30 2.52
N ILE A 137 -2.71 -1.39 2.00
CA ILE A 137 -3.17 -2.05 0.77
C ILE A 137 -4.65 -2.48 0.92
N ALA A 138 -5.00 -3.08 2.06
CA ALA A 138 -6.36 -3.53 2.33
C ALA A 138 -7.36 -2.37 2.47
N LYS A 139 -6.96 -1.24 3.07
CA LYS A 139 -7.78 -0.03 3.17
C LYS A 139 -8.15 0.51 1.78
N ILE A 140 -7.20 0.57 0.85
CA ILE A 140 -7.47 0.95 -0.55
C ILE A 140 -8.50 0.00 -1.17
N ALA A 141 -8.28 -1.32 -1.04
CA ALA A 141 -9.13 -2.32 -1.67
C ALA A 141 -10.59 -2.27 -1.20
N ARG A 142 -10.80 -2.10 0.12
CA ARG A 142 -12.15 -2.08 0.74
C ARG A 142 -13.02 -0.93 0.23
N ARG A 143 -12.40 0.17 -0.21
CA ARG A 143 -13.10 1.35 -0.70
C ARG A 143 -13.47 1.28 -2.19
N VAL A 144 -13.02 0.23 -2.89
CA VAL A 144 -13.31 0.02 -4.31
C VAL A 144 -14.33 -1.09 -4.49
N THR A 145 -15.42 -0.78 -5.21
CA THR A 145 -16.47 -1.77 -5.53
C THR A 145 -16.81 -1.76 -7.01
N LYS A 146 -17.66 -2.72 -7.40
CA LYS A 146 -18.20 -2.83 -8.76
C LYS A 146 -18.90 -1.54 -9.22
N LYS A 147 -19.59 -0.83 -8.31
CA LYS A 147 -20.30 0.42 -8.59
C LYS A 147 -19.42 1.67 -8.50
N SER A 148 -18.18 1.57 -8.03
CA SER A 148 -17.24 2.69 -8.08
C SER A 148 -17.03 3.15 -9.52
N ARG A 149 -16.73 4.44 -9.72
CA ARG A 149 -16.41 4.95 -11.05
C ARG A 149 -15.14 4.29 -11.58
N TYR A 150 -15.04 4.20 -12.90
CA TYR A 150 -13.82 3.80 -13.60
C TYR A 150 -12.58 4.50 -13.04
N THR A 151 -12.65 5.83 -12.89
CA THR A 151 -11.55 6.66 -12.38
C THR A 151 -11.13 6.25 -10.98
N THR A 152 -12.05 5.90 -10.08
CA THR A 152 -11.74 5.43 -8.73
C THR A 152 -11.02 4.08 -8.77
N LYS A 153 -11.52 3.12 -9.57
CA LYS A 153 -10.91 1.79 -9.73
C LYS A 153 -9.50 1.89 -10.31
N LEU A 154 -9.32 2.68 -11.36
CA LEU A 154 -8.04 2.90 -12.00
C LEU A 154 -7.07 3.63 -11.08
N SER A 155 -7.50 4.72 -10.44
CA SER A 155 -6.67 5.45 -9.47
C SER A 155 -6.18 4.52 -8.37
N ALA A 156 -7.03 3.62 -7.84
CA ALA A 156 -6.64 2.63 -6.83
C ALA A 156 -5.54 1.69 -7.35
N ILE A 157 -5.68 1.16 -8.57
CA ILE A 157 -4.64 0.35 -9.23
C ILE A 157 -3.33 1.13 -9.36
N LEU A 158 -3.37 2.39 -9.80
CA LEU A 158 -2.17 3.23 -9.92
C LEU A 158 -1.59 3.61 -8.54
N GLY A 159 -2.43 3.75 -7.52
CA GLY A 159 -2.02 3.89 -6.11
C GLY A 159 -1.24 2.69 -5.61
N LEU A 160 -1.76 1.49 -5.86
CA LEU A 160 -1.08 0.24 -5.52
C LEU A 160 0.25 0.09 -6.27
N CYS A 161 0.35 0.56 -7.52
CA CYS A 161 1.65 0.63 -8.21
C CYS A 161 2.64 1.53 -7.47
N ARG A 162 2.19 2.71 -7.00
CA ARG A 162 3.03 3.63 -6.24
C ARG A 162 3.48 3.05 -4.89
N ILE A 163 2.58 2.39 -4.16
CA ILE A 163 2.94 1.60 -2.95
C ILE A 163 3.99 0.55 -3.31
N GLY A 164 3.79 -0.20 -4.39
CA GLY A 164 4.76 -1.17 -4.89
C GLY A 164 6.13 -0.55 -5.20
N SER A 165 6.17 0.63 -5.82
CA SER A 165 7.41 1.38 -6.08
C SER A 165 8.11 1.85 -4.80
N VAL A 166 7.36 2.26 -3.76
CA VAL A 166 7.94 2.59 -2.44
C VAL A 166 8.60 1.35 -1.85
N VAL A 167 7.90 0.21 -1.83
CA VAL A 167 8.43 -1.08 -1.36
C VAL A 167 9.66 -1.52 -2.17
N ALA A 168 9.65 -1.35 -3.49
CA ALA A 168 10.77 -1.71 -4.36
C ALA A 168 12.06 -0.94 -4.02
N ARG A 169 11.93 0.38 -3.82
CA ARG A 169 13.07 1.29 -3.54
C ARG A 169 13.56 1.26 -2.11
N ALA A 170 12.84 0.60 -1.20
CA ALA A 170 13.14 0.55 0.21
C ALA A 170 14.56 0.01 0.51
N GLY A 171 15.39 0.81 1.20
CA GLY A 171 16.82 0.50 1.40
C GLY A 171 17.28 0.33 2.85
N SER A 172 16.46 0.75 3.83
CA SER A 172 16.74 0.63 5.26
C SER A 172 16.71 -0.83 5.72
N SER A 173 17.14 -1.13 6.96
CA SER A 173 17.02 -2.50 7.50
C SER A 173 15.56 -2.96 7.55
N VAL A 174 14.65 -2.07 7.93
CA VAL A 174 13.19 -2.30 7.83
C VAL A 174 12.79 -2.49 6.37
N GLY A 175 13.15 -1.53 5.52
CA GLY A 175 12.72 -1.49 4.13
C GLY A 175 13.16 -2.69 3.30
N ALA A 176 14.39 -3.16 3.50
CA ALA A 176 14.91 -4.34 2.82
C ALA A 176 14.12 -5.60 3.20
N GLU A 177 13.75 -5.74 4.47
CA GLU A 177 12.96 -6.86 4.95
C GLU A 177 11.48 -6.75 4.54
N VAL A 178 10.88 -5.55 4.60
CA VAL A 178 9.54 -5.28 4.06
C VAL A 178 9.49 -5.61 2.56
N ARG A 179 10.49 -5.20 1.78
CA ARG A 179 10.60 -5.56 0.36
C ARG A 179 10.70 -7.06 0.17
N ASN A 180 11.43 -7.76 1.03
CA ASN A 180 11.54 -9.21 0.96
C ASN A 180 10.20 -9.91 1.28
N GLN A 181 9.47 -9.45 2.30
CA GLN A 181 8.19 -10.04 2.69
C GLN A 181 7.09 -9.68 1.70
N ILE A 182 6.78 -8.39 1.57
CA ILE A 182 5.70 -7.88 0.72
C ILE A 182 5.99 -8.09 -0.76
N GLY A 183 7.24 -7.93 -1.19
CA GLY A 183 7.64 -8.10 -2.59
C GLY A 183 7.54 -9.54 -3.09
N ASN A 184 7.72 -10.52 -2.21
CA ASN A 184 7.55 -11.94 -2.54
C ASN A 184 6.14 -12.47 -2.25
N ASP A 185 5.33 -11.76 -1.47
CA ASP A 185 3.91 -12.04 -1.33
C ASP A 185 3.14 -11.64 -2.60
N ASP A 186 2.02 -12.32 -2.84
CA ASP A 186 1.09 -11.99 -3.91
C ASP A 186 0.05 -10.92 -3.51
N ILE A 187 0.05 -10.42 -2.26
CA ILE A 187 -1.01 -9.55 -1.72
C ILE A 187 -1.24 -8.30 -2.58
N LEU A 188 -0.17 -7.60 -2.99
CA LEU A 188 -0.29 -6.42 -3.83
C LEU A 188 -0.95 -6.77 -5.17
N VAL A 189 -0.38 -7.75 -5.89
CA VAL A 189 -0.84 -8.14 -7.22
C VAL A 189 -2.26 -8.72 -7.17
N ARG A 190 -2.55 -9.56 -6.18
CA ARG A 190 -3.89 -10.14 -5.96
C ARG A 190 -4.92 -9.06 -5.69
N THR A 191 -4.57 -8.05 -4.90
CA THR A 191 -5.45 -6.90 -4.62
C THR A 191 -5.72 -6.12 -5.91
N MET A 192 -4.68 -5.82 -6.69
CA MET A 192 -4.83 -5.15 -7.99
C MET A 192 -5.71 -5.96 -8.96
N LEU A 193 -5.54 -7.28 -9.02
CA LEU A 193 -6.37 -8.16 -9.86
C LEU A 193 -7.83 -8.13 -9.40
N SER A 194 -8.07 -8.18 -8.08
CA SER A 194 -9.43 -8.11 -7.53
C SER A 194 -10.13 -6.81 -7.91
N ILE A 195 -9.41 -5.68 -7.92
CA ILE A 195 -9.95 -4.39 -8.37
C ILE A 195 -10.18 -4.40 -9.89
N ALA A 196 -9.25 -4.95 -10.67
CA ALA A 196 -9.42 -5.08 -12.11
C ALA A 196 -10.63 -5.96 -12.46
N ASP A 197 -10.95 -7.00 -11.68
CA ASP A 197 -12.12 -7.85 -11.89
C ASP A 197 -13.45 -7.12 -11.63
N LEU A 198 -13.43 -5.99 -10.92
CA LEU A 198 -14.57 -5.08 -10.77
C LEU A 198 -14.78 -4.18 -12.00
N MET A 199 -13.83 -4.16 -12.94
CA MET A 199 -13.89 -3.33 -14.15
C MET A 199 -14.53 -4.07 -15.33
N THR A 200 -15.35 -3.36 -16.11
CA THR A 200 -15.87 -3.89 -17.38
C THR A 200 -14.78 -3.98 -18.45
N ILE A 201 -15.08 -4.63 -19.59
CA ILE A 201 -14.15 -4.73 -20.71
C ILE A 201 -13.86 -3.34 -21.29
N GLU A 202 -14.88 -2.48 -21.37
CA GLU A 202 -14.76 -1.11 -21.86
C GLU A 202 -13.91 -0.26 -20.91
N GLU A 203 -14.12 -0.40 -19.59
CA GLU A 203 -13.29 0.25 -18.58
C GLU A 203 -11.82 -0.18 -18.70
N LYS A 204 -11.55 -1.47 -18.89
CA LYS A 204 -10.18 -1.99 -19.10
C LYS A 204 -9.55 -1.48 -20.40
N ALA A 205 -10.35 -1.20 -21.42
CA ALA A 205 -9.90 -0.66 -22.70
C ALA A 205 -9.70 0.88 -22.69
N ALA A 206 -10.15 1.58 -21.64
CA ALA A 206 -10.19 3.04 -21.57
C ALA A 206 -8.93 3.71 -20.98
N LEU A 207 -7.83 2.96 -20.84
CA LEU A 207 -6.55 3.49 -20.37
C LEU A 207 -6.03 4.56 -21.32
N ASN A 208 -5.63 5.70 -20.77
CA ASN A 208 -4.93 6.72 -21.53
C ASN A 208 -3.42 6.42 -21.60
N ASN A 209 -2.69 7.25 -22.34
CA ASN A 209 -1.25 7.08 -22.51
C ASN A 209 -0.47 7.21 -21.19
N ASP A 210 -0.88 8.10 -20.29
CA ASP A 210 -0.18 8.33 -19.02
C ASP A 210 -0.43 7.19 -18.04
N ASP A 211 -1.64 6.62 -18.00
CA ASP A 211 -1.94 5.42 -17.23
C ASP A 211 -1.08 4.23 -17.71
N THR A 212 -0.96 4.08 -19.03
CA THR A 212 -0.15 3.04 -19.68
C THR A 212 1.33 3.19 -19.33
N LYS A 213 1.85 4.43 -19.34
CA LYS A 213 3.22 4.73 -18.91
C LYS A 213 3.44 4.41 -17.44
N ALA A 214 2.50 4.76 -16.56
CA ALA A 214 2.61 4.49 -15.12
C ALA A 214 2.69 2.98 -14.83
N LEU A 215 1.81 2.18 -15.45
CA LEU A 215 1.85 0.72 -15.33
C LEU A 215 3.17 0.13 -15.87
N THR A 216 3.67 0.66 -16.99
CA THR A 216 4.92 0.19 -17.61
C THR A 216 6.15 0.59 -16.80
N ALA A 217 6.12 1.78 -16.18
CA ALA A 217 7.19 2.26 -15.31
C ALA A 217 7.31 1.35 -14.08
N PHE A 218 6.19 1.04 -13.43
CA PHE A 218 6.18 0.11 -12.31
C PHE A 218 6.60 -1.30 -12.75
N ASP A 219 6.13 -1.80 -13.91
CA ASP A 219 6.55 -3.11 -14.45
C ASP A 219 8.07 -3.24 -14.60
N ARG A 220 8.74 -2.16 -15.00
CA ARG A 220 10.20 -2.12 -15.11
C ARG A 220 10.84 -2.16 -13.73
N GLU A 221 10.41 -1.28 -12.84
CA GLU A 221 10.95 -1.15 -11.48
C GLU A 221 10.86 -2.47 -10.69
N ARG A 222 9.68 -3.12 -10.68
CA ARG A 222 9.53 -4.40 -9.98
C ARG A 222 10.41 -5.53 -10.55
N LYS A 223 10.77 -5.47 -11.84
CA LYS A 223 11.66 -6.45 -12.48
C LYS A 223 13.10 -6.23 -12.09
N ASP A 224 13.53 -4.97 -11.95
CA ASP A 224 14.88 -4.63 -11.49
C ASP A 224 15.15 -5.17 -10.07
N HIS A 225 14.09 -5.25 -9.26
CA HIS A 225 14.15 -5.80 -7.90
C HIS A 225 13.71 -7.27 -7.78
N ALA A 226 13.28 -7.91 -8.88
CA ALA A 226 12.76 -9.27 -8.92
C ALA A 226 11.65 -9.54 -7.88
N ILE A 227 10.67 -8.64 -7.79
CA ILE A 227 9.51 -8.74 -6.88
C ILE A 227 8.18 -8.70 -7.66
N PHE A 228 7.08 -9.03 -6.99
CA PHE A 228 5.71 -9.00 -7.52
C PHE A 228 5.57 -9.82 -8.81
N HIS A 229 5.99 -11.09 -8.77
CA HIS A 229 6.22 -11.95 -9.94
C HIS A 229 4.99 -12.20 -10.85
N ASN A 230 3.79 -11.86 -10.41
CA ASN A 230 2.53 -12.03 -11.16
C ASN A 230 1.97 -10.75 -11.79
N PHE A 231 2.68 -9.62 -11.71
CA PHE A 231 2.17 -8.33 -12.21
C PHE A 231 1.84 -8.33 -13.71
N ASN A 232 2.45 -9.22 -14.51
CA ASN A 232 2.07 -9.39 -15.91
C ASN A 232 0.58 -9.75 -16.09
N LYS A 233 -0.07 -10.37 -15.10
CA LYS A 233 -1.52 -10.63 -15.13
C LYS A 233 -2.34 -9.33 -15.11
N ILE A 234 -1.84 -8.27 -14.46
CA ILE A 234 -2.44 -6.94 -14.49
C ILE A 234 -2.33 -6.36 -15.90
N LEU A 235 -1.12 -6.36 -16.48
CA LEU A 235 -0.92 -5.91 -17.86
C LEU A 235 -1.82 -6.69 -18.84
N ASP A 236 -1.98 -7.99 -18.60
CA ASP A 236 -2.85 -8.86 -19.38
C ASP A 236 -4.33 -8.50 -19.27
N ALA A 237 -4.81 -8.12 -18.07
CA ALA A 237 -6.17 -7.63 -17.88
C ALA A 237 -6.45 -6.35 -18.68
N PHE A 238 -5.42 -5.58 -18.99
CA PHE A 238 -5.49 -4.30 -19.71
C PHE A 238 -4.98 -4.39 -21.18
N LYS A 239 -4.68 -5.59 -21.68
CA LYS A 239 -4.03 -5.84 -22.99
C LYS A 239 -4.68 -5.16 -24.20
N SER A 240 -5.99 -4.92 -24.18
CA SER A 240 -6.68 -4.22 -25.29
C SER A 240 -6.14 -2.80 -25.49
N SER A 241 -5.66 -2.15 -24.44
CA SER A 241 -5.16 -0.77 -24.46
C SER A 241 -3.70 -0.66 -24.94
N PHE A 242 -2.88 -1.66 -24.62
CA PHE A 242 -1.45 -1.70 -25.01
C PHE A 242 -1.23 -1.97 -26.51
N ARG A 243 -2.26 -2.38 -27.25
CA ARG A 243 -2.19 -2.65 -28.71
C ARG A 243 -2.43 -1.41 -29.58
N LEU A 244 -2.86 -0.29 -29.00
CA LEU A 244 -3.19 0.94 -29.73
C LEU A 244 -2.07 2.00 -29.71
N THR A 245 -0.93 1.70 -29.08
CA THR A 245 0.16 2.67 -28.85
C THR A 245 1.42 2.43 -29.69
N TYR A 246 1.34 1.61 -30.74
CA TYR A 246 2.42 1.37 -31.70
C TYR A 246 1.99 1.72 -33.12
#